data_AF-A0AAP5Z1F8-F1
#
_entry.id   AF-A0AAP5Z1F8-F1
#
_cell.length_a   1.000
_cell.length_b   1.000
_cell.length_c   1.000
_cell.angle_alpha   90.00
_cell.angle_beta   90.00
_cell.angle_gamma   90.00
#
_symmetry.space_group_name_H-M   'P 1'
#
loop_
_entity.id
_entity.type
_entity.pdbx_description
1 polymer ?
#
loop_
_entity_poly.entity_id
_entity_poly.type
_entity_poly.pdbx_seq_one_letter_code
_entity_poly.pdbx_strand_id
1 'polypeptide(L)'
;CAFPWSHPEHKPRGSKPIVSKEIGYLQHIDMHHLDSIAKASQSTIYIERQPGRFVYLGQPLAWVCGELAEESEVTAAFTIRTERSYDQDPRFGLVVLAEIASRALSPAVNDNGTVIDVLGRSIRALSLWGELISQQPTKTRFPRLFVPSLNCQDLFDDVFLPIAHDGAAQLQVQVRLQKALLALSSMYPKLFSAPATKLSEKALELALTQHFTEDEKHQLAQLSNQVTDP
;
A
#
# COMPACT_ATOMS: atom_id res chain seq x y z
N CYS A 1 -6.13 0.54 17.44
CA CYS A 1 -6.13 -0.56 16.45
C CYS A 1 -7.46 -1.31 16.51
N ALA A 2 -8.07 -1.58 15.35
CA ALA A 2 -9.18 -2.51 15.18
C ALA A 2 -8.64 -3.93 14.91
N PHE A 3 -9.49 -4.95 14.81
CA PHE A 3 -9.03 -6.29 14.43
C PHE A 3 -8.71 -6.38 12.93
N PRO A 4 -7.72 -7.18 12.51
CA PRO A 4 -7.48 -7.44 11.10
C PRO A 4 -8.64 -8.25 10.52
N TRP A 5 -9.13 -7.85 9.36
CA TRP A 5 -10.05 -8.65 8.58
C TRP A 5 -9.23 -9.60 7.68
N SER A 6 -9.18 -10.87 8.06
CA SER A 6 -8.28 -11.87 7.44
C SER A 6 -8.61 -12.23 5.98
N HIS A 7 -9.87 -12.05 5.57
CA HIS A 7 -10.38 -12.43 4.24
C HIS A 7 -11.26 -11.32 3.66
N PRO A 8 -10.68 -10.14 3.35
CA PRO A 8 -11.45 -8.99 2.86
C PRO A 8 -12.05 -9.21 1.47
N GLU A 9 -11.59 -10.22 0.73
CA GLU A 9 -12.14 -10.64 -0.55
C GLU A 9 -13.52 -11.31 -0.42
N HIS A 10 -13.88 -11.77 0.79
CA HIS A 10 -15.15 -12.42 1.07
C HIS A 10 -15.95 -11.62 2.10
N LYS A 11 -17.17 -11.20 1.72
CA LYS A 11 -18.08 -10.58 2.69
C LYS A 11 -18.38 -11.54 3.85
N PRO A 12 -18.53 -11.04 5.09
CA PRO A 12 -18.89 -11.90 6.21
C PRO A 12 -20.24 -12.60 5.97
N ARG A 13 -20.38 -13.81 6.50
CA ARG A 13 -21.62 -14.59 6.31
C ARG A 13 -22.77 -13.90 7.04
N GLY A 14 -23.90 -13.73 6.35
CA GLY A 14 -25.10 -13.11 6.91
C GLY A 14 -25.00 -11.60 7.12
N SER A 15 -23.95 -10.94 6.62
CA SER A 15 -23.80 -9.50 6.74
C SER A 15 -24.63 -8.73 5.71
N LYS A 16 -25.04 -7.51 6.09
CA LYS A 16 -25.70 -6.52 5.22
C LYS A 16 -24.68 -5.44 4.80
N PRO A 17 -24.68 -4.99 3.52
CA PRO A 17 -23.78 -3.93 3.08
C PRO A 17 -24.27 -2.55 3.55
N ILE A 18 -23.32 -1.69 3.88
CA ILE A 18 -23.53 -0.24 3.98
C ILE A 18 -22.91 0.38 2.74
N VAL A 19 -23.73 0.98 1.89
CA VAL A 19 -23.32 1.45 0.57
C VAL A 19 -23.12 2.96 0.54
N SER A 20 -22.20 3.42 -0.30
CA SER A 20 -21.96 4.83 -0.53
C SER A 20 -23.12 5.49 -1.28
N LYS A 21 -23.46 6.72 -0.86
CA LYS A 21 -24.36 7.64 -1.57
C LYS A 21 -23.61 8.77 -2.27
N GLU A 22 -22.28 8.73 -2.23
CA GLU A 22 -21.39 9.74 -2.79
C GLU A 22 -20.36 9.10 -3.74
N ILE A 23 -19.74 9.94 -4.57
CA ILE A 23 -18.65 9.58 -5.47
C ILE A 23 -17.42 10.45 -5.17
N GLY A 24 -16.25 9.83 -5.08
CA GLY A 24 -15.00 10.52 -4.74
C GLY A 24 -14.01 9.60 -4.04
N TYR A 25 -13.01 10.16 -3.39
CA TYR A 25 -12.05 9.42 -2.57
C TYR A 25 -12.49 9.40 -1.11
N LEU A 26 -12.45 8.21 -0.50
CA LEU A 26 -12.59 8.09 0.94
C LEU A 26 -11.35 8.70 1.60
N GLN A 27 -11.51 9.74 2.41
CA GLN A 27 -10.40 10.42 3.09
C GLN A 27 -10.29 10.06 4.56
N HIS A 28 -11.42 9.85 5.23
CA HIS A 28 -11.46 9.65 6.67
C HIS A 28 -12.53 8.64 7.06
N ILE A 29 -12.20 7.81 8.06
CA ILE A 29 -13.15 6.93 8.74
C ILE A 29 -13.11 7.24 10.23
N ASP A 30 -14.25 7.67 10.79
CA ASP A 30 -14.38 7.87 12.23
C ASP A 30 -14.56 6.52 12.94
N MET A 31 -13.44 5.91 13.31
CA MET A 31 -13.39 4.64 14.02
C MET A 31 -14.06 4.69 15.39
N HIS A 32 -14.09 5.84 16.05
CA HIS A 32 -14.73 5.99 17.36
C HIS A 32 -16.24 6.00 17.23
N HIS A 33 -16.76 6.73 16.25
CA HIS A 33 -18.18 6.76 15.95
C HIS A 33 -18.68 5.37 15.55
N LEU A 34 -17.95 4.68 14.64
CA LEU A 34 -18.29 3.31 14.23
C LEU A 34 -18.32 2.31 15.39
N ASP A 35 -17.32 2.32 16.27
CA ASP A 35 -17.28 1.39 17.41
C ASP A 35 -18.42 1.69 18.42
N SER A 36 -18.79 2.96 18.56
CA SER A 36 -19.91 3.39 19.41
C SER A 36 -21.25 2.87 18.88
N ILE A 37 -21.49 3.00 17.56
CA ILE A 37 -22.68 2.45 16.88
C ILE A 37 -22.71 0.93 17.04
N ALA A 38 -21.60 0.25 16.71
CA ALA A 38 -21.50 -1.20 16.82
C ALA A 38 -21.76 -1.71 18.24
N LYS A 39 -21.32 -0.95 19.26
CA LYS A 39 -21.56 -1.27 20.66
C LYS A 39 -23.03 -1.10 21.05
N ALA A 40 -23.66 0.01 20.67
CA ALA A 40 -25.07 0.29 20.98
C ALA A 40 -26.00 -0.75 20.36
N SER A 41 -25.73 -1.15 19.11
CA SER A 41 -26.52 -2.12 18.36
C SER A 41 -26.08 -3.58 18.53
N GLN A 42 -25.16 -3.87 19.47
CA GLN A 42 -24.55 -5.19 19.67
C GLN A 42 -24.06 -5.87 18.37
N SER A 43 -23.67 -5.07 17.39
CA SER A 43 -23.28 -5.49 16.06
C SER A 43 -21.75 -5.51 15.90
N THR A 44 -21.31 -6.05 14.77
CA THR A 44 -19.91 -6.03 14.33
C THR A 44 -19.83 -5.41 12.95
N ILE A 45 -18.87 -4.51 12.74
CA ILE A 45 -18.70 -3.80 11.47
C ILE A 45 -17.36 -4.17 10.84
N TYR A 46 -17.41 -4.62 9.59
CA TYR A 46 -16.27 -4.95 8.75
C TYR A 46 -16.10 -3.86 7.71
N ILE A 47 -15.09 -3.01 7.86
CA ILE A 47 -14.81 -1.89 6.96
C ILE A 47 -14.20 -2.44 5.68
N GLU A 48 -14.87 -2.31 4.54
CA GLU A 48 -14.36 -2.82 3.26
C GLU A 48 -13.43 -1.81 2.59
N ARG A 49 -13.80 -0.54 2.58
CA ARG A 49 -13.05 0.52 1.90
C ARG A 49 -12.20 1.28 2.89
N GLN A 50 -10.92 1.39 2.59
CA GLN A 50 -9.96 2.16 3.36
C GLN A 50 -9.78 3.56 2.76
N PRO A 51 -9.33 4.55 3.56
CA PRO A 51 -8.94 5.83 3.04
C PRO A 51 -7.95 5.68 1.87
N GLY A 52 -8.12 6.53 0.85
CA GLY A 52 -7.38 6.46 -0.41
C GLY A 52 -8.11 5.80 -1.56
N ARG A 53 -9.08 4.93 -1.28
CA ARG A 53 -9.85 4.26 -2.33
C ARG A 53 -10.85 5.21 -2.96
N PHE A 54 -10.93 5.17 -4.28
CA PHE A 54 -12.03 5.78 -5.01
C PHE A 54 -13.31 4.98 -4.74
N VAL A 55 -14.37 5.72 -4.43
CA VAL A 55 -15.70 5.23 -4.08
C VAL A 55 -16.70 5.76 -5.10
N TYR A 56 -17.64 4.92 -5.53
CA TYR A 56 -18.75 5.32 -6.39
C TYR A 56 -20.11 4.97 -5.77
N LEU A 57 -21.18 5.50 -6.36
CA LEU A 57 -22.55 5.32 -5.89
C LEU A 57 -22.94 3.84 -5.80
N GLY A 58 -23.49 3.43 -4.65
CA GLY A 58 -23.89 2.05 -4.40
C GLY A 58 -22.73 1.10 -4.04
N GLN A 59 -21.49 1.58 -4.02
CA GLN A 59 -20.35 0.75 -3.64
C GLN A 59 -20.35 0.48 -2.13
N PRO A 60 -20.16 -0.79 -1.69
CA PRO A 60 -20.04 -1.10 -0.27
C PRO A 60 -18.84 -0.37 0.38
N LEU A 61 -19.12 0.33 1.48
CA LEU A 61 -18.15 0.95 2.37
C LEU A 61 -17.78 -0.01 3.51
N ALA A 62 -18.78 -0.72 4.04
CA ALA A 62 -18.65 -1.68 5.13
C ALA A 62 -19.71 -2.78 5.05
N TRP A 63 -19.52 -3.84 5.83
CA TRP A 63 -20.47 -4.91 6.06
C TRP A 63 -20.80 -5.00 7.55
N VAL A 64 -22.08 -5.24 7.84
CA VAL A 64 -22.57 -5.28 9.22
C VAL A 64 -23.14 -6.64 9.53
N CYS A 65 -22.66 -7.25 10.61
CA CYS A 65 -23.23 -8.45 11.21
C CYS A 65 -24.04 -8.04 12.43
N GLY A 66 -25.36 -8.21 12.36
CA GLY A 66 -26.31 -7.72 13.36
C GLY A 66 -27.32 -6.75 12.74
N GLU A 67 -28.16 -6.17 13.58
CA GLU A 67 -29.15 -5.17 13.18
C GLU A 67 -28.72 -3.79 13.67
N LEU A 68 -28.76 -2.81 12.77
CA LEU A 68 -28.51 -1.41 13.12
C LEU A 68 -29.82 -0.68 13.39
N ALA A 69 -29.76 0.35 14.22
CA ALA A 69 -30.88 1.28 14.38
C ALA A 69 -31.06 2.12 13.10
N GLU A 70 -29.96 2.72 12.62
CA GLU A 70 -29.95 3.54 11.42
C GLU A 70 -28.65 3.35 10.61
N GLU A 71 -28.78 3.00 9.33
CA GLU A 71 -27.62 2.87 8.43
C GLU A 71 -26.95 4.22 8.13
N SER A 72 -27.71 5.32 8.22
CA SER A 72 -27.23 6.69 8.01
C SER A 72 -26.10 7.08 8.94
N GLU A 73 -26.16 6.67 10.21
CA GLU A 73 -25.10 6.93 11.19
C GLU A 73 -23.78 6.26 10.79
N VAL A 74 -23.86 5.03 10.25
CA VAL A 74 -22.67 4.34 9.76
C VAL A 74 -22.11 5.06 8.54
N THR A 75 -22.95 5.46 7.57
CA THR A 75 -22.48 6.22 6.40
C THR A 75 -21.86 7.56 6.78
N ALA A 76 -22.36 8.24 7.81
CA ALA A 76 -21.83 9.53 8.28
C ALA A 76 -20.42 9.43 8.86
N ALA A 77 -19.98 8.23 9.27
CA ALA A 77 -18.61 8.00 9.72
C ALA A 77 -17.58 7.99 8.57
N PHE A 78 -18.02 7.94 7.31
CA PHE A 78 -17.15 7.93 6.13
C PHE A 78 -17.15 9.29 5.47
N THR A 79 -15.96 9.90 5.36
CA THR A 79 -15.79 11.19 4.69
C THR A 79 -15.29 10.98 3.27
N ILE A 80 -16.13 11.28 2.29
CA ILE A 80 -15.78 11.19 0.86
C ILE A 80 -15.57 12.61 0.31
N ARG A 81 -14.50 12.81 -0.47
CA ARG A 81 -14.14 14.10 -1.08
C ARG A 81 -13.63 13.93 -2.50
N THR A 82 -13.47 15.02 -3.23
CA THR A 82 -13.00 15.00 -4.63
C THR A 82 -11.53 14.63 -4.77
N GLU A 83 -10.72 14.86 -3.75
CA GLU A 83 -9.27 14.65 -3.77
C GLU A 83 -8.85 13.59 -2.75
N ARG A 84 -7.65 13.05 -2.93
CA ARG A 84 -7.02 12.12 -2.01
C ARG A 84 -6.26 12.89 -0.92
N SER A 85 -6.20 12.39 0.31
CA SER A 85 -5.44 13.00 1.42
C SER A 85 -4.40 12.03 1.97
N TYR A 86 -3.31 12.56 2.52
CA TYR A 86 -2.26 11.77 3.19
C TYR A 86 -2.65 11.33 4.61
N ASP A 87 -3.58 12.04 5.26
CA ASP A 87 -3.78 11.94 6.72
C ASP A 87 -4.12 10.53 7.20
N GLN A 88 -4.87 9.77 6.41
CA GLN A 88 -5.22 8.37 6.71
C GLN A 88 -4.88 7.41 5.57
N ASP A 89 -4.14 7.87 4.57
CA ASP A 89 -3.73 7.06 3.43
C ASP A 89 -2.21 6.92 3.36
N PRO A 90 -1.65 5.88 4.00
CA PRO A 90 -0.21 5.66 4.00
C PRO A 90 0.34 5.30 2.62
N ARG A 91 -0.50 4.83 1.69
CA ARG A 91 -0.08 4.50 0.32
C ARG A 91 0.10 5.75 -0.53
N PHE A 92 -0.61 6.84 -0.23
CA PHE A 92 -0.58 8.01 -1.10
C PHE A 92 0.80 8.67 -1.12
N GLY A 93 1.48 8.73 0.02
CA GLY A 93 2.84 9.25 0.09
C GLY A 93 3.82 8.46 -0.79
N LEU A 94 3.66 7.13 -0.85
CA LEU A 94 4.47 6.25 -1.70
C LEU A 94 4.21 6.48 -3.19
N VAL A 95 2.94 6.63 -3.58
CA VAL A 95 2.55 6.98 -4.95
C VAL A 95 3.14 8.33 -5.36
N VAL A 96 3.08 9.33 -4.49
CA VAL A 96 3.63 10.66 -4.79
C VAL A 96 5.15 10.64 -4.91
N LEU A 97 5.83 9.83 -4.09
CA LEU A 97 7.27 9.59 -4.24
C LEU A 97 7.59 8.96 -5.60
N ALA A 98 6.83 7.95 -6.04
CA ALA A 98 6.97 7.38 -7.37
C ALA A 98 6.76 8.41 -8.48
N GLU A 99 5.72 9.24 -8.39
CA GLU A 99 5.46 10.30 -9.37
C GLU A 99 6.59 11.33 -9.47
N ILE A 100 7.25 11.64 -8.34
CA ILE A 100 8.44 12.53 -8.34
C ILE A 100 9.59 11.85 -9.07
N ALA A 101 9.86 10.57 -8.78
CA ALA A 101 10.90 9.82 -9.47
C ALA A 101 10.61 9.67 -10.97
N SER A 102 9.38 9.32 -11.36
CA SER A 102 8.95 9.23 -12.76
C SER A 102 9.12 10.58 -13.50
N ARG A 103 8.80 11.70 -12.85
CA ARG A 103 9.05 13.04 -13.42
C ARG A 103 10.54 13.31 -13.61
N ALA A 104 11.37 12.94 -12.64
CA ALA A 104 12.83 13.08 -12.73
C ALA A 104 13.44 12.19 -13.84
N LEU A 105 12.86 11.01 -14.08
CA LEU A 105 13.25 10.09 -15.16
C LEU A 105 12.78 10.50 -16.55
N SER A 106 11.90 11.50 -16.65
CA SER A 106 11.39 11.94 -17.94
C SER A 106 12.54 12.40 -18.86
N PRO A 107 12.43 12.23 -20.19
CA PRO A 107 13.49 12.62 -21.13
C PRO A 107 13.92 14.09 -21.03
N ALA A 108 13.02 14.96 -20.58
CA ALA A 108 13.28 16.39 -20.43
C ALA A 108 14.13 16.72 -19.18
N VAL A 109 14.04 15.92 -18.12
CA VAL A 109 14.71 16.17 -16.84
C VAL A 109 15.95 15.28 -16.69
N ASN A 110 15.79 13.97 -16.90
CA ASN A 110 16.84 12.95 -16.82
C ASN A 110 17.76 13.08 -15.58
N ASP A 111 17.15 13.27 -14.40
CA ASP A 111 17.84 13.43 -13.13
C ASP A 111 17.82 12.15 -12.29
N ASN A 112 18.87 11.35 -12.44
CA ASN A 112 19.06 10.12 -11.66
C ASN A 112 19.28 10.40 -10.15
N GLY A 113 19.79 11.57 -9.79
CA GLY A 113 20.07 11.93 -8.39
C GLY A 113 18.79 12.00 -7.56
N THR A 114 17.76 12.66 -8.10
CA THR A 114 16.43 12.72 -7.47
C THR A 114 15.82 11.33 -7.30
N VAL A 115 15.95 10.45 -8.30
CA VAL A 115 15.42 9.07 -8.24
C VAL A 115 16.09 8.27 -7.13
N ILE A 116 17.42 8.38 -7.02
CA ILE A 116 18.19 7.70 -5.97
C ILE A 116 17.79 8.20 -4.58
N ASP A 117 17.53 9.51 -4.42
CA ASP A 117 17.02 10.06 -3.14
C ASP A 117 15.61 9.55 -2.82
N VAL A 118 14.71 9.49 -3.82
CA VAL A 118 13.38 8.89 -3.66
C VAL A 118 13.47 7.45 -3.17
N LEU A 119 14.30 6.61 -3.81
CA LEU A 119 14.51 5.23 -3.36
C LEU A 119 14.96 5.17 -1.89
N GLY A 120 15.89 6.04 -1.50
CA GLY A 120 16.35 6.14 -0.11
C GLY A 120 15.26 6.57 0.88
N ARG A 121 14.36 7.48 0.48
CA ARG A 121 13.20 7.88 1.31
C ARG A 121 12.18 6.75 1.43
N SER A 122 11.91 6.03 0.35
CA SER A 122 10.99 4.88 0.35
C SER A 122 11.48 3.76 1.25
N ILE A 123 12.78 3.44 1.24
CA ILE A 123 13.36 2.45 2.17
C ILE A 123 13.14 2.88 3.63
N ARG A 124 13.42 4.15 3.96
CA ARG A 124 13.22 4.66 5.34
C ARG A 124 11.76 4.59 5.78
N ALA A 125 10.84 5.00 4.91
CA ALA A 125 9.40 4.94 5.21
C ALA A 125 8.93 3.50 5.45
N LEU A 126 9.32 2.56 4.58
CA LEU A 126 8.96 1.15 4.72
C LEU A 126 9.66 0.48 5.91
N SER A 127 10.89 0.88 6.25
CA SER A 127 11.58 0.40 7.45
C SER A 127 10.84 0.79 8.73
N LEU A 128 10.42 2.06 8.86
CA LEU A 128 9.61 2.52 10.00
C LEU A 128 8.28 1.76 10.09
N TRP A 129 7.66 1.48 8.95
CA TRP A 129 6.44 0.68 8.91
C TRP A 129 6.67 -0.79 9.32
N GLY A 130 7.76 -1.40 8.85
CA GLY A 130 8.16 -2.75 9.23
C GLY A 130 8.42 -2.88 10.74
N GLU A 131 9.06 -1.87 11.34
CA GLU A 131 9.24 -1.77 12.79
C GLU A 131 7.90 -1.71 13.52
N LEU A 132 7.00 -0.82 13.09
CA LEU A 132 5.69 -0.63 13.70
C LEU A 132 4.84 -1.91 13.68
N ILE A 133 4.83 -2.65 12.58
CA ILE A 133 4.05 -3.90 12.47
C ILE A 133 4.71 -5.05 13.24
N SER A 134 6.03 -5.05 13.34
CA SER A 134 6.75 -6.06 14.14
C SER A 134 6.46 -5.93 15.63
N GLN A 135 6.04 -4.74 16.09
CA GLN A 135 5.54 -4.51 17.43
C GLN A 135 4.07 -4.97 17.51
N GLN A 136 3.81 -6.12 18.14
CA GLN A 136 2.43 -6.59 18.33
C GLN A 136 1.65 -5.60 19.20
N PRO A 137 0.47 -5.11 18.75
CA PRO A 137 -0.34 -4.25 19.58
C PRO A 137 -0.83 -5.02 20.81
N THR A 138 -0.52 -4.52 22.00
CA THR A 138 -0.87 -5.14 23.29
C THR A 138 -2.37 -5.16 23.59
N LYS A 139 -3.19 -4.33 22.90
CA LYS A 139 -4.65 -4.27 23.08
C LYS A 139 -5.37 -3.70 21.86
N THR A 140 -6.47 -4.33 21.45
CA THR A 140 -7.39 -3.79 20.43
C THR A 140 -8.20 -2.62 21.02
N ARG A 141 -8.14 -1.46 20.37
CA ARG A 141 -8.86 -0.23 20.76
C ARG A 141 -10.34 -0.27 20.35
N PHE A 142 -10.65 -0.94 19.23
CA PHE A 142 -11.98 -1.02 18.64
C PHE A 142 -12.36 -2.50 18.43
N PRO A 143 -12.84 -3.20 19.46
CA PRO A 143 -13.01 -4.65 19.43
C PRO A 143 -14.18 -5.11 18.54
N ARG A 144 -15.06 -4.21 18.10
CA ARG A 144 -16.20 -4.51 17.22
C ARG A 144 -15.96 -4.16 15.76
N LEU A 145 -14.79 -3.64 15.46
CA LEU A 145 -14.40 -3.22 14.12
C LEU A 145 -13.35 -4.17 13.55
N PHE A 146 -13.53 -4.50 12.27
CA PHE A 146 -12.59 -5.28 11.48
C PHE A 146 -12.17 -4.48 10.26
N VAL A 147 -10.86 -4.39 10.03
CA VAL A 147 -10.28 -3.58 8.94
C VAL A 147 -9.27 -4.44 8.18
N PRO A 148 -9.27 -4.40 6.83
CA PRO A 148 -8.25 -5.07 6.02
C PRO A 148 -6.85 -4.59 6.43
N SER A 149 -5.90 -5.51 6.50
CA SER A 149 -4.50 -5.12 6.64
C SER A 149 -4.00 -4.48 5.34
N LEU A 150 -3.02 -3.57 5.44
CA LEU A 150 -2.30 -3.13 4.26
C LEU A 150 -1.58 -4.32 3.62
N ASN A 151 -1.72 -4.45 2.31
CA ASN A 151 -0.99 -5.45 1.55
C ASN A 151 0.42 -4.92 1.27
N CYS A 152 1.46 -5.67 1.66
CA CYS A 152 2.84 -5.25 1.44
C CYS A 152 3.22 -5.21 -0.05
N GLN A 153 2.68 -6.12 -0.86
CA GLN A 153 2.91 -6.11 -2.31
C GLN A 153 2.40 -4.81 -2.93
N ASP A 154 1.21 -4.38 -2.54
CA ASP A 154 0.62 -3.13 -3.00
C ASP A 154 1.52 -1.91 -2.68
N LEU A 155 2.16 -1.87 -1.50
CA LEU A 155 3.09 -0.79 -1.14
C LEU A 155 4.34 -0.78 -2.02
N PHE A 156 4.87 -1.96 -2.36
CA PHE A 156 6.02 -2.11 -3.23
C PHE A 156 5.67 -1.72 -4.67
N ASP A 157 4.53 -2.21 -5.16
CA ASP A 157 4.02 -1.90 -6.49
C ASP A 157 3.74 -0.40 -6.63
N ASP A 158 3.16 0.25 -5.61
CA ASP A 158 2.87 1.69 -5.64
C ASP A 158 4.12 2.56 -5.78
N VAL A 159 5.25 2.17 -5.18
CA VAL A 159 6.46 3.02 -5.11
C VAL A 159 7.54 2.64 -6.11
N PHE A 160 7.82 1.35 -6.28
CA PHE A 160 9.00 0.92 -7.00
C PHE A 160 8.70 0.43 -8.41
N LEU A 161 7.51 -0.12 -8.68
CA LEU A 161 7.17 -0.60 -10.02
C LEU A 161 7.18 0.53 -11.07
N PRO A 162 6.64 1.74 -10.80
CA PRO A 162 6.78 2.86 -11.72
C PRO A 162 8.25 3.24 -11.96
N ILE A 163 9.06 3.25 -10.91
CA ILE A 163 10.51 3.57 -11.01
C ILE A 163 11.24 2.50 -11.83
N ALA A 164 10.89 1.22 -11.65
CA ALA A 164 11.46 0.11 -12.40
C ALA A 164 11.15 0.22 -13.90
N HIS A 165 9.92 0.61 -14.23
CA HIS A 165 9.45 0.80 -15.60
C HIS A 165 10.10 2.02 -16.26
N ASP A 166 9.96 3.19 -15.64
CA ASP A 166 10.40 4.46 -16.23
C ASP A 166 11.94 4.56 -16.23
N GLY A 167 12.60 3.90 -15.27
CA GLY A 167 14.05 3.85 -15.14
C GLY A 167 14.68 2.62 -15.77
N ALA A 168 13.95 1.83 -16.57
CA ALA A 168 14.43 0.56 -17.13
C ALA A 168 15.76 0.72 -17.89
N ALA A 169 15.91 1.80 -18.66
CA ALA A 169 17.10 2.08 -19.47
C ALA A 169 18.24 2.77 -18.70
N GLN A 170 18.06 3.07 -17.40
CA GLN A 170 19.01 3.81 -16.59
C GLN A 170 19.74 2.85 -15.64
N LEU A 171 20.96 2.42 -16.00
CA LEU A 171 21.72 1.44 -15.21
C LEU A 171 21.88 1.85 -13.74
N GLN A 172 22.20 3.11 -13.47
CA GLN A 172 22.42 3.62 -12.11
C GLN A 172 21.15 3.49 -11.25
N VAL A 173 19.98 3.70 -11.86
CA VAL A 173 18.67 3.56 -11.22
C VAL A 173 18.37 2.09 -10.96
N GLN A 174 18.57 1.21 -11.94
CA GLN A 174 18.36 -0.24 -11.78
C GLN A 174 19.26 -0.83 -10.69
N VAL A 175 20.56 -0.49 -10.68
CA VAL A 175 21.48 -0.92 -9.61
C VAL A 175 21.02 -0.43 -8.24
N ARG A 176 20.57 0.82 -8.13
CA ARG A 176 20.10 1.36 -6.86
C ARG A 176 18.79 0.72 -6.41
N LEU A 177 17.88 0.45 -7.34
CA LEU A 177 16.62 -0.23 -7.10
C LEU A 177 16.86 -1.65 -6.57
N GLN A 178 17.72 -2.44 -7.23
CA GLN A 178 18.03 -3.80 -6.77
C GLN A 178 18.62 -3.79 -5.35
N LYS A 179 19.54 -2.86 -5.06
CA LYS A 179 20.10 -2.69 -3.71
C LYS A 179 19.06 -2.23 -2.68
N ALA A 180 18.07 -1.42 -3.09
CA ALA A 180 16.98 -1.00 -2.21
C ALA A 180 16.09 -2.18 -1.83
N LEU A 181 15.75 -3.03 -2.80
CA LEU A 181 14.95 -4.22 -2.60
C LEU A 181 15.67 -5.26 -1.74
N LEU A 182 16.98 -5.45 -1.95
CA LEU A 182 17.83 -6.27 -1.09
C LEU A 182 17.81 -5.75 0.36
N ALA A 183 18.02 -4.46 0.57
CA ALA A 183 18.01 -3.89 1.92
C ALA A 183 16.68 -4.12 2.64
N LEU A 184 15.55 -3.95 1.94
CA LEU A 184 14.23 -4.22 2.50
C LEU A 184 14.02 -5.70 2.80
N SER A 185 14.35 -6.60 1.86
CA SER A 185 14.21 -8.05 2.07
C SER A 185 15.03 -8.54 3.27
N SER A 186 16.22 -7.97 3.52
CA SER A 186 17.05 -8.32 4.67
C SER A 186 16.55 -7.76 6.01
N MET A 187 15.98 -6.54 6.05
CA MET A 187 15.57 -5.90 7.32
C MET A 187 14.36 -6.57 7.97
N TYR A 188 13.33 -6.92 7.19
CA TYR A 188 12.11 -7.58 7.69
C TYR A 188 11.70 -8.73 6.77
N PRO A 189 12.44 -9.86 6.76
CA PRO A 189 12.27 -10.91 5.74
C PRO A 189 10.84 -11.46 5.64
N LYS A 190 10.16 -11.65 6.78
CA LYS A 190 8.77 -12.14 6.81
C LYS A 190 7.77 -11.22 6.12
N LEU A 191 8.04 -9.93 6.07
CA LEU A 191 7.18 -8.93 5.44
C LEU A 191 7.63 -8.64 4.01
N PHE A 192 8.94 -8.46 3.80
CA PHE A 192 9.47 -7.82 2.60
C PHE A 192 10.14 -8.76 1.61
N SER A 193 10.52 -9.99 1.98
CA SER A 193 11.24 -10.89 1.06
C SER A 193 10.42 -11.20 -0.19
N ALA A 194 9.21 -11.76 -0.04
CA ALA A 194 8.36 -12.10 -1.20
C ALA A 194 8.06 -10.90 -2.14
N PRO A 195 7.60 -9.72 -1.66
CA PRO A 195 7.35 -8.59 -2.54
C PRO A 195 8.62 -8.00 -3.14
N ALA A 196 9.74 -7.98 -2.40
CA ALA A 196 11.04 -7.53 -2.92
C ALA A 196 11.54 -8.44 -4.05
N THR A 197 11.49 -9.76 -3.87
CA THR A 197 11.90 -10.74 -4.89
C THR A 197 11.07 -10.59 -6.17
N LYS A 198 9.73 -10.58 -6.05
CA LYS A 198 8.85 -10.44 -7.22
C LYS A 198 9.14 -9.18 -8.02
N LEU A 199 9.35 -8.08 -7.33
CA LEU A 199 9.64 -6.79 -7.95
C LEU A 199 11.07 -6.71 -8.50
N SER A 200 12.04 -7.31 -7.81
CA SER A 200 13.44 -7.45 -8.25
C SER A 200 13.52 -8.18 -9.59
N GLU A 201 12.83 -9.31 -9.70
CA GLU A 201 12.70 -10.09 -10.93
C GLU A 201 12.02 -9.27 -12.03
N LYS A 202 10.95 -8.54 -11.71
CA LYS A 202 10.27 -7.70 -12.70
C LYS A 202 11.14 -6.54 -13.19
N ALA A 203 11.87 -5.90 -12.29
CA ALA A 203 12.81 -4.83 -12.65
C ALA A 203 13.94 -5.35 -13.54
N LEU A 204 14.48 -6.54 -13.22
CA LEU A 204 15.48 -7.19 -14.07
C LEU A 204 14.90 -7.52 -15.46
N GLU A 205 13.70 -8.13 -15.52
CA GLU A 205 13.02 -8.42 -16.79
C GLU A 205 12.91 -7.17 -17.67
N LEU A 206 12.44 -6.05 -17.09
CA LEU A 206 12.32 -4.77 -17.79
C LEU A 206 13.68 -4.24 -18.25
N ALA A 207 14.69 -4.26 -17.38
CA ALA A 207 16.04 -3.79 -17.69
C ALA A 207 16.70 -4.61 -18.81
N LEU A 208 16.50 -5.93 -18.86
CA LEU A 208 17.10 -6.80 -19.88
C LEU A 208 16.55 -6.57 -21.29
N THR A 209 15.39 -5.92 -21.42
CA THR A 209 14.86 -5.48 -22.73
C THR A 209 15.54 -4.23 -23.29
N GLN A 210 16.38 -3.58 -22.48
CA GLN A 210 17.04 -2.33 -22.83
C GLN A 210 18.46 -2.57 -23.40
N HIS A 211 19.05 -1.50 -23.95
CA HIS A 211 20.35 -1.53 -24.59
C HIS A 211 21.49 -1.45 -23.57
N PHE A 212 21.68 -2.52 -22.78
CA PHE A 212 22.83 -2.70 -21.91
C PHE A 212 23.87 -3.63 -22.53
N THR A 213 25.14 -3.44 -22.15
CA THR A 213 26.23 -4.39 -22.42
C THR A 213 26.00 -5.69 -21.65
N GLU A 214 26.64 -6.78 -22.08
CA GLU A 214 26.53 -8.06 -21.38
C GLU A 214 27.06 -8.01 -19.94
N ASP A 215 28.11 -7.22 -19.69
CA ASP A 215 28.65 -7.02 -18.33
C ASP A 215 27.63 -6.31 -17.42
N GLU A 216 26.96 -5.28 -17.92
CA GLU A 216 25.91 -4.56 -17.18
C GLU A 216 24.69 -5.45 -16.91
N LYS A 217 24.27 -6.25 -17.89
CA LYS A 217 23.21 -7.25 -17.70
C LYS A 217 23.61 -8.29 -16.65
N HIS A 218 24.84 -8.78 -16.69
CA HIS A 218 25.37 -9.72 -15.70
C HIS A 218 25.38 -9.11 -14.30
N GLN A 219 25.82 -7.85 -14.17
CA GLN A 219 25.79 -7.12 -12.89
C GLN A 219 24.36 -7.02 -12.33
N LEU A 220 23.38 -6.64 -13.16
CA LEU A 220 21.98 -6.54 -12.72
C LEU A 220 21.40 -7.91 -12.31
N ALA A 221 21.72 -8.97 -13.06
CA ALA A 221 21.30 -10.32 -12.72
C ALA A 221 21.91 -10.80 -11.39
N GLN A 222 23.19 -10.54 -11.15
CA GLN A 222 23.84 -10.85 -9.88
C GLN A 222 23.17 -10.14 -8.70
N LEU A 223 22.84 -8.85 -8.85
CA LEU A 223 22.15 -8.09 -7.80
C LEU A 223 20.73 -8.62 -7.55
N SER A 224 19.98 -8.94 -8.61
CA SER A 224 18.64 -9.53 -8.46
C SER A 224 18.69 -10.88 -7.76
N ASN A 225 19.67 -11.73 -8.08
CA ASN A 225 19.84 -13.03 -7.44
C ASN A 225 20.08 -12.92 -5.92
N GLN A 226 20.80 -11.88 -5.48
CA GLN A 226 20.97 -11.60 -4.04
C GLN A 226 19.64 -11.24 -3.36
N VAL A 227 18.66 -10.69 -4.07
CA VAL A 227 17.33 -10.40 -3.48
C VAL A 227 16.50 -11.68 -3.34
N THR A 228 16.63 -12.61 -4.30
CA THR A 228 15.90 -13.89 -4.33
C THR A 228 16.44 -14.89 -3.30
N ASP A 229 17.75 -14.86 -3.01
CA ASP A 229 18.41 -15.68 -1.98
C ASP A 229 19.25 -14.77 -1.05
N PRO A 230 18.59 -13.98 -0.17
CA PRO A 230 19.21 -12.91 0.61
C PRO A 230 19.94 -13.35 1.89
#